data_AF-A0A1B9MK94-F1
#
_entry.id   AF-A0A1B9MK94-F1
#
_cell.length_a   1.000
_cell.length_b   1.000
_cell.length_c   1.000
_cell.angle_alpha   90.00
_cell.angle_beta   90.00
_cell.angle_gamma   90.00
#
_symmetry.space_group_name_H-M   'P 1'
#
loop_
_entity.id
_entity.type
_entity.pdbx_description
1 polymer ?
#
loop_
_entity_poly.entity_id
_entity_poly.type
_entity_poly.pdbx_seq_one_letter_code
_entity_poly.pdbx_strand_id
1 'polypeptide(L)'
;MGFALPNGARVYVQKSKGEALAFETITNAKEAVVTLKANHGLVVGDEVLIASGWTKLNNAVAKVSKVNNLEVTLGNINTTNASAFPADEGSGTLTKITAWERLPQVKEVATEGGEQQFVQIQFLDDDTERQLPTIKSAKSKSFTIAHDSSLPIYPLLQELDQTNDVVAMKMYVPKAKETRYDAVRVSFDPTPETAINEIETVKINTTVESPAITFYKDK
;
A
#
# COMPACT_ATOMS: atom_id res chain seq x y z
N MET A 1 -25.93 -4.10 3.32
CA MET A 1 -25.86 -4.70 1.96
C MET A 1 -24.43 -4.55 1.46
N GLY A 2 -23.70 -5.66 1.30
CA GLY A 2 -22.23 -5.69 1.23
C GLY A 2 -21.63 -5.76 -0.18
N PHE A 3 -22.32 -5.27 -1.20
CA PHE A 3 -21.82 -5.27 -2.57
C PHE A 3 -21.76 -3.83 -3.08
N ALA A 4 -20.59 -3.21 -2.99
CA ALA A 4 -20.33 -1.92 -3.60
C ALA A 4 -19.69 -2.16 -4.97
N LEU A 5 -20.43 -1.82 -6.03
CA LEU A 5 -19.82 -1.73 -7.36
C LEU A 5 -18.73 -0.65 -7.31
N PRO A 6 -17.49 -0.92 -7.75
CA PRO A 6 -16.42 0.08 -7.72
C PRO A 6 -16.57 1.18 -8.79
N ASN A 7 -17.74 1.33 -9.39
CA ASN A 7 -17.99 2.33 -10.44
C ASN A 7 -17.72 3.75 -9.91
N GLY A 8 -16.81 4.46 -10.59
CA GLY A 8 -16.34 5.78 -10.18
C GLY A 8 -15.13 5.77 -9.25
N ALA A 9 -14.50 4.61 -9.04
CA ALA A 9 -13.25 4.53 -8.28
C ALA A 9 -12.19 5.44 -8.89
N ARG A 10 -11.44 6.13 -8.03
CA ARG A 10 -10.35 7.03 -8.42
C ARG A 10 -9.06 6.49 -7.82
N VAL A 11 -8.08 6.25 -8.66
CA VAL A 11 -6.75 5.79 -8.24
C VAL A 11 -5.80 6.99 -8.27
N TYR A 12 -4.95 7.07 -7.26
CA TYR A 12 -3.94 8.11 -7.14
C TYR A 12 -2.60 7.48 -6.76
N VAL A 13 -1.53 8.07 -7.28
CA VAL A 13 -0.14 7.71 -7.01
C VAL A 13 0.49 8.85 -6.23
N GLN A 14 1.35 8.53 -5.27
CA GLN A 14 2.14 9.51 -4.54
C GLN A 14 3.02 10.32 -5.50
N LYS A 15 2.88 11.65 -5.48
CA LYS A 15 3.68 12.57 -6.29
C LYS A 15 4.88 13.11 -5.52
N SER A 16 4.65 13.51 -4.28
CA SER A 16 5.70 14.07 -3.43
C SER A 16 5.58 13.56 -2.00
N LYS A 17 6.74 13.34 -1.39
CA LYS A 17 6.92 12.92 -0.01
C LYS A 17 7.62 14.03 0.78
N GLY A 18 7.22 14.21 2.03
CA GLY A 18 7.89 15.09 2.98
C GLY A 18 9.17 14.47 3.53
N GLU A 19 9.77 15.13 4.50
CA GLU A 19 10.93 14.60 5.20
C GLU A 19 10.59 13.32 5.99
N ALA A 20 11.54 12.40 6.05
CA ALA A 20 11.41 11.17 6.83
C ALA A 20 11.61 11.49 8.33
N LEU A 21 10.54 11.38 9.10
CA LEU A 21 10.52 11.62 10.54
C LEU A 21 10.86 10.32 11.26
N ALA A 22 12.05 10.23 11.84
CA ALA A 22 12.46 9.07 12.61
C ALA A 22 11.67 8.94 13.93
N PHE A 23 11.26 7.71 14.27
CA PHE A 23 10.68 7.35 15.54
C PHE A 23 11.43 6.18 16.18
N GLU A 24 11.54 6.22 17.50
CA GLU A 24 12.28 5.21 18.26
C GLU A 24 11.34 4.16 18.87
N THR A 25 10.11 4.56 19.20
CA THR A 25 9.14 3.68 19.86
C THR A 25 7.78 3.68 19.16
N ILE A 26 7.20 2.49 19.05
CA ILE A 26 5.84 2.25 18.57
C ILE A 26 5.16 1.27 19.54
N THR A 27 3.96 1.60 20.01
CA THR A 27 3.27 0.83 21.04
C THR A 27 2.53 -0.38 20.46
N ASN A 28 2.43 -1.46 21.25
CA ASN A 28 1.62 -2.65 20.93
C ASN A 28 0.15 -2.42 21.32
N ALA A 29 -0.60 -1.68 20.51
CA ALA A 29 -1.99 -1.32 20.77
C ALA A 29 -2.89 -1.58 19.56
N LYS A 30 -4.22 -1.55 19.77
CA LYS A 30 -5.20 -1.69 18.67
C LYS A 30 -5.09 -0.58 17.63
N GLU A 31 -4.65 0.60 18.07
CA GLU A 31 -4.19 1.68 17.23
C GLU A 31 -2.74 1.95 17.63
N ALA A 32 -1.78 1.69 16.74
CA ALA A 32 -0.38 1.89 17.04
C ALA A 32 -0.08 3.37 17.30
N VAL A 33 0.46 3.68 18.47
CA VAL A 33 0.94 5.02 18.82
C VAL A 33 2.45 5.07 18.58
N VAL A 34 2.88 6.02 17.77
CA VAL A 34 4.27 6.29 17.46
C VAL A 34 4.71 7.53 18.20
N THR A 35 5.85 7.46 18.89
CA THR A 35 6.44 8.63 19.55
C THR A 35 7.43 9.31 18.61
N LEU A 36 7.16 10.55 18.24
CA LEU A 36 8.00 11.37 17.38
C LEU A 36 8.70 12.49 18.17
N LYS A 37 9.75 13.06 17.57
CA LYS A 37 10.39 14.27 18.11
C LYS A 37 9.44 15.48 18.01
N ALA A 38 9.67 16.48 18.87
CA ALA A 38 8.92 17.72 18.85
C ALA A 38 8.98 18.39 17.47
N ASN A 39 7.91 19.12 17.10
CA ASN A 39 7.74 19.80 15.80
C ASN A 39 7.66 18.86 14.58
N HIS A 40 7.14 17.65 14.74
CA HIS A 40 6.93 16.71 13.64
C HIS A 40 5.91 17.17 12.57
N GLY A 41 5.15 18.25 12.79
CA GLY A 41 4.28 18.88 11.79
C GLY A 41 3.08 18.07 11.29
N LEU A 42 2.95 16.81 11.70
CA LEU A 42 1.82 15.93 11.41
C LEU A 42 0.53 16.41 12.09
N VAL A 43 -0.56 16.39 11.33
CA VAL A 43 -1.92 16.69 11.80
C VAL A 43 -2.86 15.50 11.60
N VAL A 44 -3.99 15.50 12.31
CA VAL A 44 -5.02 14.48 12.14
C VAL A 44 -5.51 14.47 10.68
N GLY A 45 -5.53 13.29 10.07
CA GLY A 45 -5.94 13.09 8.69
C GLY A 45 -4.80 13.04 7.67
N ASP A 46 -3.56 13.32 8.08
CA ASP A 46 -2.39 13.14 7.23
C ASP A 46 -2.17 11.66 6.86
N GLU A 47 -1.68 11.44 5.65
CA GLU A 47 -1.38 10.12 5.11
C GLU A 47 0.14 9.92 5.16
N VAL A 48 0.59 8.87 5.83
CA VAL A 48 2.00 8.59 6.09
C VAL A 48 2.40 7.21 5.57
N LEU A 49 3.55 7.14 4.92
CA LEU A 49 4.24 5.90 4.60
C LEU A 49 5.17 5.55 5.76
N ILE A 50 5.07 4.31 6.24
CA ILE A 50 5.82 3.84 7.40
C ILE A 50 6.90 2.89 6.93
N ALA A 51 8.15 3.17 7.27
CA ALA A 51 9.23 2.19 7.24
C ALA A 51 9.54 1.82 8.69
N SER A 52 9.48 0.54 9.04
CA SER A 52 9.69 0.07 10.41
C SER A 52 10.53 -1.20 10.38
N GLY A 53 11.31 -1.43 11.44
CA GLY A 53 12.01 -2.70 11.65
C GLY A 53 11.08 -3.91 11.69
N TRP A 54 9.81 -3.72 12.02
CA TRP A 54 8.80 -4.78 11.94
C TRP A 54 8.41 -5.07 10.50
N THR A 55 8.73 -6.28 10.01
CA THR A 55 8.41 -6.73 8.64
C THR A 55 6.91 -6.64 8.31
N LYS A 56 6.03 -6.76 9.32
CA LYS A 56 4.57 -6.66 9.14
C LYS A 56 4.02 -5.23 9.12
N LEU A 57 4.85 -4.23 9.40
CA LEU A 57 4.49 -2.81 9.41
C LEU A 57 5.35 -2.00 8.43
N ASN A 58 6.47 -2.57 7.97
CA ASN A 58 7.31 -1.98 6.95
C ASN A 58 6.53 -1.77 5.65
N ASN A 59 6.72 -0.61 5.01
CA ASN A 59 5.99 -0.16 3.83
C ASN A 59 4.46 -0.13 4.01
N ALA A 60 3.94 -0.06 5.24
CA ALA A 60 2.52 0.17 5.44
C ALA A 60 2.20 1.66 5.23
N VAL A 61 1.08 1.95 4.56
CA VAL A 61 0.54 3.32 4.48
C VAL A 61 -0.56 3.45 5.51
N ALA A 62 -0.53 4.50 6.31
CA ALA A 62 -1.54 4.73 7.34
C ALA A 62 -2.03 6.18 7.33
N LYS A 63 -3.26 6.37 7.82
CA LYS A 63 -3.82 7.68 8.11
C LYS A 63 -3.68 7.99 9.60
N VAL A 64 -3.23 9.20 9.91
CA VAL A 64 -3.12 9.68 11.29
C VAL A 64 -4.52 9.90 11.86
N SER A 65 -4.83 9.16 12.93
CA SER A 65 -6.13 9.19 13.63
C SER A 65 -6.16 10.25 14.73
N LYS A 66 -5.05 10.39 15.46
CA LYS A 66 -4.91 11.34 16.57
C LYS A 66 -3.46 11.79 16.69
N VAL A 67 -3.28 13.04 17.11
CA VAL A 67 -1.97 13.62 17.46
C VAL A 67 -2.08 14.22 18.85
N ASN A 68 -1.17 13.85 19.74
CA ASN A 68 -1.07 14.37 21.10
C ASN A 68 0.38 14.75 21.40
N ASN A 69 0.74 15.98 21.04
CA ASN A 69 2.07 16.57 21.21
C ASN A 69 3.22 15.79 20.56
N LEU A 70 3.71 14.72 21.18
CA LEU A 70 4.77 13.84 20.66
C LEU A 70 4.23 12.49 20.17
N GLU A 71 2.99 12.16 20.55
CA GLU A 71 2.35 10.89 20.25
C GLU A 71 1.48 11.01 19.00
N VAL A 72 1.74 10.18 18.00
CA VAL A 72 0.96 10.10 16.77
C VAL A 72 0.31 8.72 16.68
N THR A 73 -1.01 8.70 16.74
CA THR A 73 -1.80 7.47 16.62
C THR A 73 -2.09 7.17 15.15
N LEU A 74 -1.65 6.01 14.68
CA LEU A 74 -1.91 5.49 13.35
C LEU A 74 -3.24 4.73 13.35
N GLY A 75 -4.19 5.18 12.53
CA GLY A 75 -5.49 4.54 12.44
C GLY A 75 -5.42 3.19 11.74
N ASN A 76 -6.25 2.23 12.16
CA ASN A 76 -6.41 0.91 11.54
C ASN A 76 -5.12 0.07 11.40
N ILE A 77 -4.12 0.35 12.24
CA ILE A 77 -2.95 -0.51 12.43
C ILE A 77 -3.06 -1.17 13.80
N ASN A 78 -3.26 -2.48 13.78
CA ASN A 78 -3.35 -3.29 15.00
C ASN A 78 -2.02 -4.00 15.27
N THR A 79 -1.31 -3.54 16.30
CA THR A 79 -0.02 -4.09 16.76
C THR A 79 -0.16 -4.89 18.07
N THR A 80 -1.35 -5.37 18.44
CA THR A 80 -1.55 -6.08 19.72
C THR A 80 -0.81 -7.42 19.84
N ASN A 81 -0.38 -8.00 18.72
CA ASN A 81 0.30 -9.30 18.74
C ASN A 81 1.80 -9.14 19.04
N ALA A 82 2.17 -9.26 20.32
CA ALA A 82 3.56 -9.11 20.78
C ALA A 82 4.55 -10.13 20.18
N SER A 83 4.09 -11.30 19.70
CA SER A 83 4.97 -12.25 19.00
C SER A 83 5.28 -11.82 17.56
N ALA A 84 4.40 -11.03 16.96
CA ALA A 84 4.58 -10.47 15.62
C ALA A 84 5.18 -9.05 15.63
N PHE A 85 5.10 -8.38 16.78
CA PHE A 85 5.56 -7.02 17.04
C PHE A 85 6.36 -7.02 18.35
N PRO A 86 7.59 -7.56 18.34
CA PRO A 86 8.45 -7.55 19.53
C PRO A 86 8.74 -6.12 19.97
N ALA A 87 8.76 -5.89 21.29
CA ALA A 87 9.08 -4.59 21.86
C ALA A 87 10.48 -4.12 21.41
N ASP A 88 10.65 -2.80 21.27
CA ASP A 88 11.92 -2.14 20.95
C ASP A 88 12.52 -2.41 19.55
N GLU A 89 11.97 -3.34 18.77
CA GLU A 89 12.36 -3.57 17.35
C GLU A 89 11.52 -2.76 16.34
N GLY A 90 10.59 -1.94 16.84
CA GLY A 90 9.66 -1.21 15.99
C GLY A 90 10.18 0.11 15.43
N SER A 91 11.41 0.53 15.78
CA SER A 91 11.99 1.79 15.33
C SER A 91 12.00 1.92 13.81
N GLY A 92 11.89 3.16 13.32
CA GLY A 92 11.66 3.38 11.91
C GLY A 92 11.53 4.84 11.52
N THR A 93 10.97 5.08 10.33
CA THR A 93 10.68 6.41 9.81
C THR A 93 9.24 6.52 9.33
N LEU A 94 8.65 7.69 9.58
CA LEU A 94 7.36 8.11 9.06
C LEU A 94 7.58 9.17 8.01
N THR A 95 7.10 8.91 6.81
CA THR A 95 7.20 9.87 5.70
C THR A 95 5.81 10.37 5.34
N LYS A 96 5.55 11.67 5.51
CA LYS A 96 4.26 12.27 5.13
C LYS A 96 4.13 12.35 3.62
N ILE A 97 2.96 12.03 3.08
CA ILE A 97 2.64 12.23 1.67
C ILE A 97 2.02 13.62 1.52
N THR A 98 2.65 14.48 0.72
CA THR A 98 2.25 15.89 0.59
C THR A 98 1.38 16.14 -0.64
N ALA A 99 1.58 15.38 -1.71
CA ALA A 99 0.77 15.49 -2.92
C ALA A 99 0.51 14.13 -3.57
N TRP A 100 -0.66 14.05 -4.21
CA TRP A 100 -1.14 12.88 -4.93
C TRP A 100 -1.41 13.27 -6.39
N GLU A 101 -0.96 12.47 -7.33
CA GLU A 101 -1.30 12.58 -8.75
C GLU A 101 -2.38 11.56 -9.08
N ARG A 102 -3.37 11.94 -9.89
CA ARG A 102 -4.49 11.04 -10.23
C ARG A 102 -4.15 10.23 -11.47
N LEU A 103 -4.45 8.93 -11.44
CA LEU A 103 -4.49 8.11 -12.65
C LEU A 103 -5.78 8.39 -13.42
N PRO A 104 -5.69 8.94 -14.64
CA PRO A 104 -6.84 9.24 -15.48
C PRO A 104 -7.33 7.98 -16.18
N GLN A 105 -8.63 7.93 -16.50
CA GLN A 105 -9.23 6.97 -17.44
C GLN A 105 -8.77 5.50 -17.29
N VAL A 106 -8.80 4.99 -16.06
CA VAL A 106 -8.52 3.58 -15.76
C VAL A 106 -9.63 2.71 -16.34
N LYS A 107 -9.30 1.87 -17.33
CA LYS A 107 -10.19 0.90 -17.97
C LYS A 107 -10.37 -0.35 -17.09
N GLU A 108 -9.27 -0.88 -16.57
CA GLU A 108 -9.26 -2.13 -15.83
C GLU A 108 -8.28 -2.07 -14.66
N VAL A 109 -8.63 -2.77 -13.59
CA VAL A 109 -7.74 -3.06 -12.46
C VAL A 109 -7.76 -4.56 -12.21
N ALA A 110 -6.64 -5.23 -12.46
CA ALA A 110 -6.46 -6.63 -12.13
C ALA A 110 -5.53 -6.77 -10.93
N THR A 111 -5.79 -7.76 -10.08
CA THR A 111 -4.93 -8.10 -8.94
C THR A 111 -4.61 -9.58 -9.02
N GLU A 112 -3.33 -9.91 -8.96
CA GLU A 112 -2.83 -11.28 -9.05
C GLU A 112 -1.97 -11.60 -7.82
N GLY A 113 -1.84 -12.89 -7.52
CA GLY A 113 -1.05 -13.38 -6.40
C GLY A 113 -1.71 -13.27 -5.02
N GLY A 114 -0.94 -13.51 -3.98
CA GLY A 114 -1.44 -13.65 -2.60
C GLY A 114 -1.99 -15.03 -2.26
N GLU A 115 -1.77 -16.00 -3.13
CA GLU A 115 -2.10 -17.40 -2.95
C GLU A 115 -1.26 -18.00 -1.82
N GLN A 116 -1.88 -18.81 -0.98
CA GLN A 116 -1.18 -19.56 0.05
C GLN A 116 -0.39 -20.69 -0.60
N GLN A 117 0.92 -20.70 -0.42
CA GLN A 117 1.78 -21.82 -0.81
C GLN A 117 1.77 -22.87 0.31
N PHE A 118 1.84 -24.13 -0.10
CA PHE A 118 1.84 -25.29 0.79
C PHE A 118 3.07 -26.15 0.50
N VAL A 119 3.69 -26.67 1.56
CA VAL A 119 4.65 -27.77 1.45
C VAL A 119 3.92 -29.07 1.77
N GLN A 120 4.11 -30.06 0.92
CA GLN A 120 3.60 -31.40 1.13
C GLN A 120 4.64 -32.17 1.92
N ILE A 121 4.24 -32.69 3.08
CA ILE A 121 5.09 -33.53 3.92
C ILE A 121 4.47 -34.92 3.99
N GLN A 122 5.28 -35.93 3.73
CA GLN A 122 4.99 -37.33 3.99
C GLN A 122 6.09 -37.87 4.89
N PHE A 123 5.70 -38.48 6.00
CA PHE A 123 6.63 -39.21 6.86
C PHE A 123 6.69 -40.67 6.41
N LEU A 124 7.84 -41.32 6.56
CA LEU A 124 8.03 -42.70 6.10
C LEU A 124 7.09 -43.71 6.78
N ASP A 125 6.60 -43.38 7.98
CA ASP A 125 5.66 -44.19 8.76
C ASP A 125 4.18 -43.86 8.49
N ASP A 126 3.88 -42.88 7.62
CA ASP A 126 2.52 -42.42 7.33
C ASP A 126 2.22 -42.57 5.82
N ASP A 127 1.17 -43.32 5.49
CA ASP A 127 0.69 -43.52 4.11
C ASP A 127 -0.09 -42.30 3.57
N THR A 128 -0.25 -41.24 4.37
CA THR A 128 -1.01 -40.04 3.99
C THR A 128 -0.14 -38.79 3.89
N GLU A 129 -0.25 -38.06 2.78
CA GLU A 129 0.38 -36.75 2.61
C GLU A 129 -0.37 -35.69 3.42
N ARG A 130 0.38 -34.83 4.13
CA ARG A 130 -0.17 -33.67 4.85
C ARG A 130 0.36 -32.39 4.24
N GLN A 131 -0.48 -31.35 4.21
CA GLN A 131 -0.10 -30.04 3.69
C GLN A 131 0.10 -29.05 4.83
N LEU A 132 1.26 -28.39 4.85
CA LEU A 132 1.54 -27.29 5.76
C LEU A 132 1.64 -25.97 5.00
N PRO A 133 0.92 -24.90 5.42
CA PRO A 133 1.02 -23.60 4.79
C PRO A 133 2.39 -22.97 5.08
N THR A 134 3.11 -22.54 4.05
CA THR A 134 4.46 -21.97 4.17
C THR A 134 4.41 -20.44 4.11
N ILE A 135 4.27 -19.89 2.91
CA ILE A 135 4.33 -18.47 2.61
C ILE A 135 3.20 -18.08 1.66
N LYS A 136 2.91 -16.79 1.56
CA LYS A 136 1.98 -16.28 0.56
C LYS A 136 2.77 -15.74 -0.62
N SER A 137 2.28 -15.96 -1.84
CA SER A 137 2.90 -15.39 -3.03
C SER A 137 2.85 -13.86 -3.03
N ALA A 138 3.81 -13.23 -3.68
CA ALA A 138 3.81 -11.79 -3.89
C ALA A 138 2.54 -11.37 -4.62
N LYS A 139 2.00 -10.20 -4.26
CA LYS A 139 0.82 -9.64 -4.89
C LYS A 139 1.24 -8.60 -5.91
N SER A 140 0.65 -8.64 -7.10
CA SER A 140 0.78 -7.61 -8.12
C SER A 140 -0.60 -7.03 -8.43
N LYS A 141 -0.63 -5.75 -8.79
CA LYS A 141 -1.81 -5.08 -9.32
C LYS A 141 -1.44 -4.46 -10.65
N SER A 142 -2.21 -4.74 -11.69
CA SER A 142 -2.06 -4.09 -12.99
C SER A 142 -3.21 -3.11 -13.23
N PHE A 143 -2.87 -1.94 -13.74
CA PHE A 143 -3.80 -0.89 -14.12
C PHE A 143 -3.67 -0.63 -15.60
N THR A 144 -4.77 -0.79 -16.34
CA THR A 144 -4.82 -0.44 -17.76
C THR A 144 -5.45 0.94 -17.89
N ILE A 145 -4.70 1.91 -18.41
CA ILE A 145 -5.17 3.29 -18.61
C ILE A 145 -5.22 3.61 -20.11
N ALA A 146 -6.10 4.55 -20.49
CA ALA A 146 -6.06 5.11 -21.83
C ALA A 146 -4.75 5.87 -22.06
N HIS A 147 -4.15 5.70 -23.24
CA HIS A 147 -2.89 6.33 -23.60
C HIS A 147 -3.10 7.83 -23.88
N ASP A 148 -2.42 8.68 -23.12
CA ASP A 148 -2.33 10.12 -23.35
C ASP A 148 -1.01 10.66 -22.75
N SER A 149 0.00 10.78 -23.62
CA SER A 149 1.35 11.20 -23.24
C SER A 149 1.46 12.67 -22.79
N SER A 150 0.41 13.48 -22.97
CA SER A 150 0.39 14.88 -22.53
C SER A 150 0.14 15.03 -21.02
N LEU A 151 -0.25 13.95 -20.35
CA LEU A 151 -0.66 13.99 -18.95
C LEU A 151 0.55 13.97 -18.00
N PRO A 152 0.52 14.76 -16.91
CA PRO A 152 1.64 14.90 -15.98
C PRO A 152 1.98 13.62 -15.20
N ILE A 153 1.12 12.60 -15.29
CA ILE A 153 1.34 11.29 -14.67
C ILE A 153 2.40 10.45 -15.39
N TYR A 154 2.56 10.62 -16.71
CA TYR A 154 3.55 9.86 -17.50
C TYR A 154 5.00 10.06 -17.04
N PRO A 155 5.51 11.30 -16.94
CA PRO A 155 6.87 11.51 -16.46
C PRO A 155 7.06 11.03 -15.03
N LEU A 156 6.03 11.14 -14.18
CA LEU A 156 6.06 10.59 -12.82
C LEU A 156 6.20 9.06 -12.83
N LEU A 157 5.41 8.35 -13.63
CA LEU A 157 5.47 6.89 -13.72
C LEU A 157 6.81 6.40 -14.29
N GLN A 158 7.38 7.12 -15.25
CA GLN A 158 8.72 6.82 -15.80
C GLN A 158 9.82 7.03 -14.77
N GLU A 159 9.76 8.10 -13.98
CA GLU A 159 10.71 8.35 -12.89
C GLU A 159 10.61 7.25 -11.81
N LEU A 160 9.39 6.83 -11.49
CA LEU A 160 9.15 5.75 -10.51
C LEU A 160 9.64 4.39 -11.01
N ASP A 161 9.50 4.10 -12.30
CA ASP A 161 10.04 2.89 -12.93
C ASP A 161 11.59 2.87 -12.90
N GLN A 162 12.23 4.01 -13.12
CA GLN A 162 13.70 4.12 -13.06
C GLN A 162 14.24 4.03 -11.63
N THR A 163 13.64 4.78 -10.70
CA THR A 163 14.07 4.81 -9.30
C THR A 163 13.76 3.52 -8.56
N ASN A 164 12.74 2.77 -9.00
CA ASN A 164 12.22 1.58 -8.32
C ASN A 164 11.85 1.83 -6.85
N ASP A 165 11.57 3.09 -6.47
CA ASP A 165 11.23 3.47 -5.11
C ASP A 165 9.88 2.87 -4.68
N VAL A 166 9.75 2.55 -3.40
CA VAL A 166 8.44 2.18 -2.82
C VAL A 166 7.60 3.43 -2.67
N VAL A 167 6.46 3.46 -3.36
CA VAL A 167 5.52 4.59 -3.35
C VAL A 167 4.17 4.18 -2.80
N ALA A 168 3.49 5.12 -2.14
CA ALA A 168 2.11 4.91 -1.76
C ALA A 168 1.16 5.10 -2.95
N MET A 169 0.19 4.22 -3.07
CA MET A 169 -0.97 4.34 -3.94
C MET A 169 -2.23 4.36 -3.10
N LYS A 170 -3.21 5.16 -3.52
CA LYS A 170 -4.56 5.15 -2.92
C LYS A 170 -5.62 4.93 -3.96
N MET A 171 -6.60 4.10 -3.62
CA MET A 171 -7.82 3.89 -4.41
C MET A 171 -9.02 4.33 -3.58
N TYR A 172 -9.70 5.37 -4.03
CA TYR A 172 -10.96 5.83 -3.44
C TYR A 172 -12.13 5.20 -4.17
N VAL A 173 -13.00 4.48 -3.45
CA VAL A 173 -14.21 3.87 -4.00
C VAL A 173 -15.44 4.63 -3.50
N PRO A 174 -16.07 5.49 -4.32
CA PRO A 174 -17.12 6.41 -3.88
C PRO A 174 -18.38 5.68 -3.38
N LYS A 175 -18.73 4.53 -3.99
CA LYS A 175 -19.90 3.74 -3.58
C LYS A 175 -19.70 2.98 -2.27
N ALA A 176 -18.44 2.67 -1.92
CA ALA A 176 -18.10 2.05 -0.64
C ALA A 176 -17.77 3.09 0.44
N LYS A 177 -17.60 4.37 0.05
CA LYS A 177 -17.01 5.44 0.88
C LYS A 177 -15.73 4.96 1.54
N GLU A 178 -14.89 4.24 0.79
CA GLU A 178 -13.71 3.57 1.34
C GLU A 178 -12.47 4.01 0.55
N THR A 179 -11.45 4.45 1.27
CA THR A 179 -10.11 4.68 0.72
C THR A 179 -9.22 3.52 1.10
N ARG A 180 -8.65 2.88 0.09
CA ARG A 180 -7.69 1.78 0.22
C ARG A 180 -6.30 2.35 -0.01
N TYR A 181 -5.36 2.03 0.85
CA TYR A 181 -3.97 2.42 0.68
C TYR A 181 -3.08 1.19 0.55
N ASP A 182 -2.18 1.26 -0.40
CA ASP A 182 -1.19 0.24 -0.72
C ASP A 182 0.17 0.93 -0.85
N ALA A 183 1.26 0.26 -0.46
CA ALA A 183 2.59 0.66 -0.91
C ALA A 183 3.03 -0.31 -2.00
N VAL A 184 3.46 0.25 -3.12
CA VAL A 184 3.82 -0.52 -4.30
C VAL A 184 5.14 -0.01 -4.90
N ARG A 185 5.82 -0.88 -5.63
CA ARG A 185 6.77 -0.46 -6.67
C ARG A 185 6.04 -0.41 -7.98
N VAL A 186 6.25 0.66 -8.73
CA VAL A 186 5.63 0.87 -10.03
C VAL A 186 6.62 0.41 -11.09
N SER A 187 6.16 -0.45 -12.00
CA SER A 187 6.81 -0.73 -13.26
C SER A 187 5.90 -0.26 -14.39
N PHE A 188 6.42 0.63 -15.23
CA PHE A 188 5.65 1.27 -16.27
C PHE A 188 6.20 0.91 -17.64
N ASP A 189 5.38 0.22 -18.44
CA ASP A 189 5.67 0.02 -19.85
C ASP A 189 4.99 1.13 -20.67
N PRO A 190 5.74 2.04 -21.30
CA PRO A 190 5.16 3.10 -22.11
C PRO A 190 4.62 2.59 -23.45
N THR A 191 4.80 1.32 -23.80
CA THR A 191 4.35 0.74 -25.08
C THR A 191 2.83 0.74 -25.17
N PRO A 192 2.21 1.51 -26.09
CA PRO A 192 0.77 1.50 -26.26
C PRO A 192 0.33 0.23 -26.97
N GLU A 193 -0.68 -0.43 -26.41
CA GLU A 193 -1.40 -1.51 -27.07
C GLU A 193 -2.52 -0.91 -27.93
N THR A 194 -2.50 -1.24 -29.21
CA THR A 194 -3.47 -0.78 -30.20
C THR A 194 -4.31 -1.96 -30.66
N ALA A 195 -5.64 -1.81 -30.62
CA ALA A 195 -6.58 -2.78 -31.17
C ALA A 195 -7.59 -2.09 -32.07
N ILE A 196 -8.03 -2.78 -33.14
CA ILE A 196 -8.99 -2.23 -34.10
C ILE A 196 -10.29 -1.87 -33.36
N ASN A 197 -10.74 -0.61 -33.52
CA ASN A 197 -11.92 -0.02 -32.86
C ASN A 197 -11.82 0.16 -31.33
N GLU A 198 -10.63 0.10 -30.75
CA GLU A 198 -10.42 0.43 -29.33
C GLU A 198 -9.52 1.65 -29.14
N ILE A 199 -9.71 2.35 -28.02
CA ILE A 199 -8.77 3.38 -27.57
C ILE A 199 -7.43 2.73 -27.20
N GLU A 200 -6.34 3.39 -27.57
CA GLU A 200 -4.98 2.98 -27.17
C GLU A 200 -4.87 2.92 -25.65
N THR A 201 -4.19 1.90 -25.14
CA THR A 201 -3.99 1.72 -23.69
C THR A 201 -2.55 1.43 -23.35
N VAL A 202 -2.13 1.86 -22.17
CA VAL A 202 -0.86 1.44 -21.56
C VAL A 202 -1.14 0.69 -20.26
N LYS A 203 -0.24 -0.24 -19.94
CA LYS A 203 -0.32 -1.08 -18.76
C LYS A 203 0.70 -0.63 -17.72
N ILE A 204 0.21 -0.37 -16.52
CA ILE A 204 1.04 -0.07 -15.35
C ILE A 204 1.00 -1.31 -14.46
N ASN A 205 2.14 -1.95 -14.26
CA ASN A 205 2.26 -3.06 -13.32
C ASN A 205 2.78 -2.53 -12.00
N THR A 206 2.18 -2.95 -10.90
CA THR A 206 2.59 -2.52 -9.57
C THR A 206 2.76 -3.74 -8.68
N THR A 207 3.91 -3.87 -8.03
CA THR A 207 4.20 -4.95 -7.09
C THR A 207 3.91 -4.44 -5.69
N VAL A 208 3.02 -5.12 -4.97
CA VAL A 208 2.60 -4.72 -3.62
C VAL A 208 3.67 -5.15 -2.62
N GLU A 209 4.36 -4.16 -2.06
CA GLU A 209 5.38 -4.33 -1.01
C GLU A 209 4.77 -4.18 0.39
N SER A 210 3.56 -3.59 0.49
CA SER A 210 2.88 -3.47 1.77
C SER A 210 2.40 -4.83 2.30
N PRO A 211 2.70 -5.20 3.55
CA PRO A 211 2.30 -6.48 4.15
C PRO A 211 0.79 -6.61 4.33
N ALA A 212 0.06 -5.50 4.41
CA ALA A 212 -1.39 -5.45 4.42
C ALA A 212 -1.90 -4.14 3.80
N ILE A 213 -3.03 -4.23 3.09
CA ILE A 213 -3.77 -3.07 2.60
C ILE A 213 -4.51 -2.45 3.79
N THR A 214 -4.32 -1.16 4.03
CA THR A 214 -5.09 -0.43 5.03
C THR A 214 -6.33 0.19 4.38
N PHE A 215 -7.47 0.05 5.05
CA PHE A 215 -8.76 0.53 4.56
C PHE A 215 -9.34 1.54 5.54
N TYR A 216 -9.81 2.68 5.05
CA TYR A 216 -10.49 3.67 5.86
C TYR A 216 -11.85 3.96 5.24
N LYS A 217 -12.91 3.80 6.05
CA LYS A 217 -14.26 4.23 5.66
C LYS A 217 -14.44 5.69 6.04
N ASP A 218 -14.87 6.50 5.08
CA ASP A 218 -15.35 7.84 5.36
C ASP A 218 -16.67 7.73 6.14
N LYS A 219 -16.74 8.44 7.27
CA LYS A 219 -17.94 8.51 8.12
C LYS A 219 -19.08 9.23 7.41
#